data_AF-A0A8T0BQT6-F1
#
_entry.id   AF-A0A8T0BQT6-F1
#
_cell.length_a   1.000
_cell.length_b   1.000
_cell.length_c   1.000
_cell.angle_alpha   90.00
_cell.angle_beta   90.00
_cell.angle_gamma   90.00
#
_symmetry.space_group_name_H-M   'P 1'
#
loop_
_entity.id
_entity.type
_entity.pdbx_description
1 polymer ?
#
loop_
_entity_poly.entity_id
_entity_poly.type
_entity_poly.pdbx_seq_one_letter_code
_entity_poly.pdbx_strand_id
1 'polypeptide(L)'
;MAQSGGSIQQKVVASVDSKVDKYYRIIGNHALYYKDALHYLGCVDVKDLPGAEQQREPLLWDWLACLERLMHPVLESLKNTDKQWLIETLFAFNSGNVEKFQALKSAWGQQPDLAAQEAKLMKKIQLLCVMEMTFTRPANHRQLTFQEISQSTKVPVNEVELLVMKALSVGLLRGNIDEVDQKVQMTWVQPRVLDLPQIKGMKERLDFWCGDVKSMAVLVEHQAQDILT
;
A
#
# COMPACT_ATOMS: atom_id res chain seq x y z
N MET A 1 -41.06 12.69 -2.13
CA MET A 1 -41.17 11.38 -2.81
C MET A 1 -39.94 11.10 -3.69
N ALA A 2 -38.72 11.12 -3.13
CA ALA A 2 -37.48 10.95 -3.91
C ALA A 2 -36.43 10.07 -3.18
N GLN A 3 -36.88 9.07 -2.42
CA GLN A 3 -35.97 8.16 -1.68
C GLN A 3 -36.08 6.69 -2.10
N SER A 4 -37.00 6.29 -2.98
CA SER A 4 -37.14 4.87 -3.39
C SER A 4 -36.33 4.47 -4.63
N GLY A 5 -35.81 5.43 -5.41
CA GLY A 5 -35.06 5.16 -6.64
C GLY A 5 -33.65 4.61 -6.41
N GLY A 6 -32.99 5.03 -5.31
CA GLY A 6 -31.62 4.61 -4.98
C GLY A 6 -31.50 3.12 -4.67
N SER A 7 -32.41 2.57 -3.87
CA SER A 7 -32.35 1.15 -3.47
C SER A 7 -32.61 0.17 -4.61
N ILE A 8 -33.40 0.53 -5.63
CA ILE A 8 -33.65 -0.35 -6.78
C ILE A 8 -32.43 -0.36 -7.69
N GLN A 9 -31.84 0.80 -7.99
CA GLN A 9 -30.63 0.86 -8.80
C GLN A 9 -29.46 0.14 -8.12
N GLN A 10 -29.30 0.31 -6.80
CA GLN A 10 -28.25 -0.36 -6.04
C GLN A 10 -28.41 -1.89 -6.03
N LYS A 11 -29.65 -2.41 -5.96
CA LYS A 11 -29.94 -3.85 -6.08
C LYS A 11 -29.69 -4.40 -7.48
N VAL A 12 -30.02 -3.64 -8.52
CA VAL A 12 -29.75 -4.03 -9.91
C VAL A 12 -28.25 -4.07 -10.18
N VAL A 13 -27.51 -3.03 -9.75
CA VAL A 13 -26.05 -2.96 -9.83
C VAL A 13 -25.41 -4.14 -9.10
N ALA A 14 -25.81 -4.41 -7.85
CA ALA A 14 -25.29 -5.55 -7.09
C ALA A 14 -25.57 -6.91 -7.76
N SER A 15 -26.73 -7.07 -8.40
CA SER A 15 -27.09 -8.30 -9.14
C SER A 15 -26.27 -8.48 -10.42
N VAL A 16 -25.99 -7.40 -11.14
CA VAL A 16 -25.11 -7.40 -12.32
C VAL A 16 -23.68 -7.73 -11.90
N ASP A 17 -23.16 -7.04 -10.90
CA ASP A 17 -21.79 -7.22 -10.41
C ASP A 17 -21.56 -8.65 -9.88
N SER A 18 -22.56 -9.25 -9.21
CA SER A 18 -22.49 -10.66 -8.76
C SER A 18 -22.40 -11.68 -9.91
N LYS A 19 -23.00 -11.38 -11.07
CA LYS A 19 -22.90 -12.25 -12.25
C LYS A 19 -21.56 -12.06 -12.98
N VAL A 20 -21.10 -10.82 -13.03
CA VAL A 20 -19.81 -10.44 -13.64
C VAL A 20 -18.63 -11.00 -12.82
N ASP A 21 -18.73 -10.99 -11.50
CA ASP A 21 -17.82 -11.66 -10.55
C ASP A 21 -17.62 -13.14 -10.91
N LYS A 22 -18.72 -13.89 -11.09
CA LYS A 22 -18.67 -15.32 -11.49
C LYS A 22 -18.04 -15.52 -12.86
N TYR A 23 -18.26 -14.61 -13.79
CA TYR A 23 -17.71 -14.66 -15.14
C TYR A 23 -16.19 -14.47 -15.14
N TYR A 24 -15.68 -13.42 -14.49
CA TYR A 24 -14.23 -13.18 -14.42
C TYR A 24 -13.48 -14.24 -13.63
N ARG A 25 -14.14 -14.87 -12.65
CA ARG A 25 -13.60 -16.03 -11.94
C ARG A 25 -13.37 -17.24 -12.86
N ILE A 26 -14.29 -17.50 -13.79
CA ILE A 26 -14.14 -18.62 -14.75
C ILE A 26 -13.03 -18.32 -15.76
N ILE A 27 -12.86 -17.05 -16.13
CA ILE A 27 -11.83 -16.61 -17.09
C ILE A 27 -10.44 -16.55 -16.46
N GLY A 28 -10.34 -16.51 -15.13
CA GLY A 28 -9.07 -16.30 -14.43
C GLY A 28 -8.52 -14.87 -14.60
N ASN A 29 -9.37 -13.90 -14.98
CA ASN A 29 -8.96 -12.50 -15.02
C ASN A 29 -9.18 -11.84 -13.66
N HIS A 30 -8.13 -12.02 -12.88
CA HIS A 30 -7.96 -11.60 -11.51
C HIS A 30 -8.14 -10.09 -11.23
N ALA A 31 -7.66 -9.23 -12.14
CA ALA A 31 -7.71 -7.78 -11.93
C ALA A 31 -9.12 -7.21 -12.11
N LEU A 32 -9.86 -7.71 -13.10
CA LEU A 32 -11.24 -7.28 -13.38
C LEU A 32 -12.21 -7.86 -12.36
N TYR A 33 -12.01 -9.13 -12.00
CA TYR A 33 -12.73 -9.77 -10.89
C TYR A 33 -12.71 -8.90 -9.63
N TYR A 34 -11.52 -8.44 -9.23
CA TYR A 34 -11.35 -7.62 -8.04
C TYR A 34 -12.07 -6.27 -8.11
N LYS A 35 -11.96 -5.57 -9.25
CA LYS A 35 -12.60 -4.26 -9.44
C LYS A 35 -14.11 -4.35 -9.21
N ASP A 36 -14.73 -5.38 -9.77
CA ASP A 36 -16.18 -5.55 -9.73
C ASP A 36 -16.63 -6.14 -8.39
N ALA A 37 -15.84 -7.03 -7.78
CA ALA A 37 -16.06 -7.50 -6.42
C ALA A 37 -16.02 -6.37 -5.38
N LEU A 38 -15.12 -5.40 -5.55
CA LEU A 38 -15.09 -4.20 -4.69
C LEU A 38 -16.29 -3.29 -4.92
N HIS A 39 -16.71 -3.13 -6.17
CA HIS A 39 -17.90 -2.33 -6.50
C HIS A 39 -19.16 -2.96 -5.87
N TYR A 40 -19.25 -4.29 -5.92
CA TYR A 40 -20.28 -5.07 -5.24
C TYR A 40 -20.26 -4.88 -3.73
N LEU A 41 -19.09 -5.03 -3.09
CA LEU A 41 -18.93 -4.82 -1.64
C LEU A 41 -19.21 -3.38 -1.20
N GLY A 42 -19.01 -2.40 -2.09
CA GLY A 42 -19.40 -1.01 -1.85
C GLY A 42 -20.91 -0.76 -1.96
N CYS A 43 -21.64 -1.62 -2.67
CA CYS A 43 -23.08 -1.52 -2.86
C CYS A 43 -23.90 -2.29 -1.80
N VAL A 44 -23.27 -3.20 -1.04
CA VAL A 44 -23.93 -4.06 -0.05
C VAL A 44 -23.41 -3.77 1.34
N ASP A 45 -24.31 -3.55 2.31
CA ASP A 45 -23.91 -3.40 3.70
C ASP A 45 -23.40 -4.74 4.26
N VAL A 46 -22.22 -4.72 4.88
CA VAL A 46 -21.56 -5.93 5.41
C VAL A 46 -22.47 -6.70 6.39
N LYS A 47 -23.37 -6.01 7.10
CA LYS A 47 -24.33 -6.60 8.05
C LYS A 47 -25.41 -7.45 7.38
N ASP A 48 -25.69 -7.22 6.11
CA ASP A 48 -26.71 -7.94 5.35
C ASP A 48 -26.17 -9.21 4.68
N LEU A 49 -24.85 -9.41 4.72
CA LEU A 49 -24.20 -10.59 4.16
C LEU A 49 -24.18 -11.74 5.17
N PRO A 50 -24.53 -12.98 4.77
CA PRO A 50 -24.34 -14.16 5.60
C PRO A 50 -22.86 -14.31 5.99
N GLY A 51 -22.55 -14.73 7.22
CA GLY A 51 -21.16 -14.90 7.70
C GLY A 51 -20.32 -15.85 6.82
N ALA A 52 -20.96 -16.82 6.15
CA ALA A 52 -20.29 -17.70 5.19
C ALA A 52 -19.90 -16.98 3.88
N GLU A 53 -20.63 -15.94 3.46
CA GLU A 53 -20.30 -15.10 2.31
C GLU A 53 -19.25 -14.04 2.64
N GLN A 54 -19.26 -13.52 3.87
CA GLN A 54 -18.18 -12.66 4.39
C GLN A 54 -16.82 -13.37 4.42
N GLN A 55 -16.82 -14.69 4.65
CA GLN A 55 -15.63 -15.53 4.71
C GLN A 55 -15.27 -16.20 3.36
N ARG A 56 -15.99 -15.92 2.26
CA ARG A 56 -15.75 -16.62 0.98
C ARG A 56 -14.34 -16.35 0.44
N GLU A 57 -13.63 -17.45 0.20
CA GLU A 57 -12.23 -17.51 -0.26
C GLU A 57 -11.91 -16.76 -1.56
N PRO A 58 -12.75 -16.73 -2.61
CA PRO A 58 -12.37 -16.11 -3.89
C PRO A 58 -12.08 -14.61 -3.82
N LEU A 59 -12.67 -13.91 -2.85
CA LEU A 59 -12.46 -12.48 -2.61
C LEU A 59 -11.05 -12.17 -2.06
N LEU A 60 -10.37 -13.18 -1.49
CA LEU A 60 -9.05 -13.03 -0.88
C LEU A 60 -7.90 -13.10 -1.90
N TRP A 61 -8.06 -13.76 -3.05
CA TRP A 61 -6.89 -14.25 -3.79
C TRP A 61 -6.25 -13.24 -4.76
N ASP A 62 -6.98 -12.21 -5.21
CA ASP A 62 -6.45 -11.14 -6.10
C ASP A 62 -6.07 -9.84 -5.41
N TRP A 63 -5.97 -9.90 -4.08
CA TRP A 63 -5.63 -8.79 -3.20
C TRP A 63 -4.22 -8.20 -3.46
N LEU A 64 -3.34 -8.96 -4.11
CA LEU A 64 -1.97 -8.56 -4.38
C LEU A 64 -1.85 -7.47 -5.44
N ALA A 65 -2.94 -7.02 -6.09
CA ALA A 65 -2.92 -5.93 -7.05
C ALA A 65 -3.07 -4.52 -6.42
N CYS A 66 -3.88 -4.34 -5.38
CA CYS A 66 -4.12 -3.01 -4.79
C CYS A 66 -4.07 -3.02 -3.26
N LEU A 67 -3.01 -2.39 -2.73
CA LEU A 67 -2.88 -1.95 -1.34
C LEU A 67 -3.88 -0.83 -0.94
N GLU A 68 -4.84 -0.50 -1.81
CA GLU A 68 -5.66 0.71 -1.67
C GLU A 68 -6.77 0.62 -0.62
N ARG A 69 -6.99 -0.53 0.04
CA ARG A 69 -7.97 -0.56 1.15
C ARG A 69 -7.75 -1.67 2.18
N LEU A 70 -6.73 -1.51 3.03
CA LEU A 70 -6.56 -2.27 4.27
C LEU A 70 -7.66 -2.04 5.32
N MET A 71 -8.59 -1.11 5.06
CA MET A 71 -9.56 -0.63 6.05
C MET A 71 -10.98 -1.16 5.84
N HIS A 72 -11.20 -2.14 4.94
CA HIS A 72 -12.55 -2.65 4.75
C HIS A 72 -12.99 -3.45 6.00
N PRO A 73 -14.19 -3.21 6.56
CA PRO A 73 -14.66 -3.91 7.78
C PRO A 73 -14.74 -5.44 7.62
N VAL A 74 -14.75 -5.95 6.39
CA VAL A 74 -14.61 -7.40 6.11
C VAL A 74 -13.27 -7.96 6.61
N LEU A 75 -12.19 -7.18 6.61
CA LEU A 75 -10.91 -7.62 7.19
C LEU A 75 -11.00 -7.79 8.70
N GLU A 76 -11.88 -7.05 9.39
CA GLU A 76 -12.11 -7.23 10.82
C GLU A 76 -12.90 -8.49 11.13
N SER A 77 -13.85 -8.87 10.25
CA SER A 77 -14.56 -10.15 10.37
C SER A 77 -13.67 -11.39 10.16
N LEU A 78 -12.49 -11.19 9.56
CA LEU A 78 -11.48 -12.23 9.35
C LEU A 78 -10.45 -12.30 10.47
N LYS A 79 -10.40 -11.31 11.38
CA LYS A 79 -9.55 -11.36 12.58
C LYS A 79 -10.07 -12.50 13.49
N ASN A 80 -9.16 -13.36 13.96
CA ASN A 80 -9.44 -14.57 14.77
C ASN A 80 -9.99 -15.79 14.01
N THR A 81 -9.91 -15.81 12.66
CA THR A 81 -10.22 -16.99 11.85
C THR A 81 -8.92 -17.64 11.35
N ASP A 82 -9.00 -18.87 10.80
CA ASP A 82 -7.91 -19.61 10.14
C ASP A 82 -7.18 -18.82 9.03
N LYS A 83 -7.73 -17.68 8.60
CA LYS A 83 -7.21 -16.80 7.53
C LYS A 83 -6.41 -15.60 8.05
N GLN A 84 -6.05 -15.59 9.35
CA GLN A 84 -5.25 -14.51 9.94
C GLN A 84 -3.92 -14.26 9.21
N TRP A 85 -3.29 -15.32 8.68
CA TRP A 85 -2.05 -15.22 7.90
C TRP A 85 -2.16 -14.26 6.71
N LEU A 86 -3.35 -14.12 6.11
CA LEU A 86 -3.58 -13.20 5.01
C LEU A 86 -3.46 -11.75 5.47
N ILE A 87 -4.06 -11.43 6.62
CA ILE A 87 -4.02 -10.09 7.22
C ILE A 87 -2.57 -9.73 7.57
N GLU A 88 -1.81 -10.67 8.13
CA GLU A 88 -0.40 -10.47 8.44
C GLU A 88 0.44 -10.27 7.17
N THR A 89 0.12 -11.00 6.11
CA THR A 89 0.75 -10.83 4.79
C THR A 89 0.41 -9.45 4.22
N LEU A 90 -0.85 -9.01 4.31
CA LEU A 90 -1.34 -7.65 3.96
C LEU A 90 -0.52 -6.55 4.64
N PHE A 91 -0.35 -6.64 5.96
CA PHE A 91 0.47 -5.69 6.69
C PHE A 91 1.95 -5.78 6.33
N ALA A 92 2.48 -6.96 6.02
CA ALA A 92 3.86 -7.12 5.54
C ALA A 92 4.08 -6.42 4.18
N PHE A 93 3.12 -6.51 3.26
CA PHE A 93 3.17 -5.78 1.99
C PHE A 93 3.08 -4.27 2.18
N ASN A 94 2.18 -3.80 3.04
CA ASN A 94 2.01 -2.35 3.27
C ASN A 94 3.26 -1.73 3.91
N SER A 95 3.81 -2.39 4.93
CA SER A 95 5.05 -1.98 5.58
C SER A 95 6.30 -2.22 4.72
N GLY A 96 6.19 -2.90 3.57
CA GLY A 96 7.32 -3.19 2.69
C GLY A 96 8.38 -4.08 3.35
N ASN A 97 8.00 -4.93 4.31
CA ASN A 97 8.93 -5.77 5.05
C ASN A 97 9.11 -7.14 4.37
N VAL A 98 10.23 -7.29 3.65
CA VAL A 98 10.54 -8.50 2.88
C VAL A 98 10.77 -9.72 3.78
N GLU A 99 11.38 -9.53 4.96
CA GLU A 99 11.67 -10.63 5.89
C GLU A 99 10.39 -11.24 6.48
N LYS A 100 9.44 -10.39 6.89
CA LYS A 100 8.13 -10.86 7.38
C LYS A 100 7.37 -11.63 6.31
N PHE A 101 7.42 -11.15 5.06
CA PHE A 101 6.77 -11.85 3.96
C PHE A 101 7.40 -13.22 3.67
N GLN A 102 8.73 -13.32 3.74
CA GLN A 102 9.43 -14.60 3.60
C GLN A 102 9.12 -15.56 4.76
N ALA A 103 9.02 -15.06 5.99
CA ALA A 103 8.65 -15.87 7.15
C ALA A 103 7.25 -16.49 7.01
N LEU A 104 6.31 -15.75 6.40
CA LEU A 104 4.93 -16.20 6.18
C LEU A 104 4.80 -17.20 5.01
N LYS A 105 5.89 -17.56 4.32
CA LYS A 105 5.87 -18.47 3.17
C LYS A 105 5.32 -19.85 3.47
N SER A 106 5.48 -20.34 4.69
CA SER A 106 4.90 -21.61 5.14
C SER A 106 3.37 -21.62 5.13
N ALA A 107 2.74 -20.45 5.31
CA ALA A 107 1.28 -20.28 5.30
C ALA A 107 0.78 -19.95 3.90
N TRP A 108 1.31 -18.89 3.27
CA TRP A 108 0.80 -18.46 1.96
C TRP A 108 1.24 -19.38 0.81
N GLY A 109 2.32 -20.14 0.98
CA GLY A 109 2.80 -21.11 0.00
C GLY A 109 1.93 -22.37 -0.11
N GLN A 110 0.99 -22.58 0.81
CA GLN A 110 -0.01 -23.66 0.70
C GLN A 110 -1.00 -23.39 -0.44
N GLN A 111 -1.13 -22.13 -0.87
CA GLN A 111 -2.01 -21.77 -1.97
C GLN A 111 -1.28 -21.90 -3.33
N PRO A 112 -1.82 -22.70 -4.27
CA PRO A 112 -1.18 -22.93 -5.57
C PRO A 112 -1.07 -21.65 -6.42
N ASP A 113 -2.06 -20.75 -6.35
CA ASP A 113 -2.07 -19.53 -7.15
C ASP A 113 -0.98 -18.54 -6.72
N LEU A 114 -0.74 -18.40 -5.40
CA LEU A 114 0.33 -17.55 -4.87
C LEU A 114 1.70 -18.16 -5.15
N ALA A 115 1.83 -19.48 -5.01
CA ALA A 115 3.05 -20.19 -5.36
C ALA A 115 3.41 -20.02 -6.85
N ALA A 116 2.42 -20.08 -7.75
CA ALA A 116 2.61 -19.84 -9.17
C ALA A 116 3.06 -18.40 -9.48
N GLN A 117 2.60 -17.41 -8.70
CA GLN A 117 2.95 -16.00 -8.90
C GLN A 117 4.07 -15.48 -7.98
N GLU A 118 4.75 -16.35 -7.22
CA GLU A 118 5.73 -15.98 -6.20
C GLU A 118 6.74 -14.92 -6.68
N ALA A 119 7.33 -15.12 -7.86
CA ALA A 119 8.31 -14.20 -8.43
C ALA A 119 7.75 -12.78 -8.67
N LYS A 120 6.48 -12.66 -9.02
CA LYS A 120 5.80 -11.37 -9.22
C LYS A 120 5.54 -10.68 -7.89
N LEU A 121 5.18 -11.44 -6.86
CA LEU A 121 4.92 -10.95 -5.51
C LEU A 121 6.19 -10.47 -4.82
N MET A 122 7.28 -11.22 -4.98
CA MET A 122 8.61 -10.83 -4.51
C MET A 122 9.06 -9.50 -5.12
N LYS A 123 8.92 -9.34 -6.45
CA LYS A 123 9.21 -8.06 -7.11
C LYS A 123 8.33 -6.93 -6.58
N LYS A 124 7.06 -7.21 -6.29
CA LYS A 124 6.13 -6.21 -5.77
C LYS A 124 6.50 -5.75 -4.37
N ILE A 125 6.83 -6.66 -3.44
CA ILE A 125 7.22 -6.27 -2.08
C ILE A 125 8.56 -5.54 -2.07
N GLN A 126 9.50 -5.91 -2.94
CA GLN A 126 10.76 -5.19 -3.11
C GLN A 126 10.53 -3.72 -3.54
N LEU A 127 9.63 -3.48 -4.52
CA LEU A 127 9.27 -2.12 -4.93
C LEU A 127 8.63 -1.34 -3.77
N LEU A 128 7.73 -1.97 -3.02
CA LEU A 128 7.08 -1.35 -1.87
C LEU A 128 8.04 -1.04 -0.72
N CYS A 129 9.06 -1.88 -0.54
CA CYS A 129 10.15 -1.64 0.40
C CYS A 129 10.92 -0.36 0.05
N VAL A 130 11.31 -0.20 -1.22
CA VAL A 130 11.99 1.03 -1.68
C VAL A 130 11.12 2.27 -1.49
N MET A 131 9.81 2.16 -1.76
CA MET A 131 8.86 3.24 -1.51
C MET A 131 8.80 3.62 -0.03
N GLU A 132 8.75 2.64 0.88
CA GLU A 132 8.70 2.89 2.31
C GLU A 132 10.01 3.48 2.85
N MET A 133 11.16 2.97 2.40
CA MET A 133 12.48 3.55 2.73
C MET A 133 12.57 5.03 2.31
N THR A 134 11.94 5.38 1.20
CA THR A 134 11.92 6.77 0.72
C THR A 134 10.93 7.64 1.52
N PHE A 135 9.77 7.09 1.88
CA PHE A 135 8.74 7.79 2.66
C PHE A 135 9.18 8.06 4.12
N THR A 136 9.89 7.11 4.72
CA THR A 136 10.44 7.20 6.08
C THR A 136 11.60 8.20 6.21
N ARG A 137 12.15 8.73 5.11
CA ARG A 137 13.17 9.79 5.16
C ARG A 137 12.57 11.19 5.03
N PRO A 138 13.10 12.18 5.77
CA PRO A 138 12.68 13.57 5.64
C PRO A 138 13.04 14.11 4.25
N ALA A 139 12.26 15.06 3.75
CA ALA A 139 12.41 15.59 2.38
C ALA A 139 13.82 16.14 2.09
N ASN A 140 14.49 16.69 3.12
CA ASN A 140 15.81 17.32 2.99
C ASN A 140 16.95 16.32 2.76
N HIS A 141 16.74 15.03 3.02
CA HIS A 141 17.79 14.02 2.92
C HIS A 141 17.27 12.67 2.37
N ARG A 142 16.54 12.73 1.25
CA ARG A 142 16.06 11.54 0.52
C ARG A 142 17.12 10.97 -0.42
N GLN A 143 18.32 10.74 0.10
CA GLN A 143 19.36 9.97 -0.58
C GLN A 143 19.42 8.58 0.04
N LEU A 144 19.50 7.56 -0.81
CA LEU A 144 19.60 6.15 -0.45
C LEU A 144 20.81 5.55 -1.16
N THR A 145 21.66 4.82 -0.44
CA THR A 145 22.77 4.09 -1.06
C THR A 145 22.29 2.74 -1.60
N PHE A 146 23.00 2.21 -2.61
CA PHE A 146 22.65 0.89 -3.17
C PHE A 146 22.81 -0.22 -2.12
N GLN A 147 23.76 -0.08 -1.19
CA GLN A 147 23.94 -1.02 -0.09
C GLN A 147 22.76 -1.04 0.88
N GLU A 148 22.25 0.12 1.29
CA GLU A 148 21.06 0.21 2.16
C GLU A 148 19.82 -0.41 1.48
N ILE A 149 19.63 -0.13 0.19
CA ILE A 149 18.51 -0.70 -0.58
C ILE A 149 18.67 -2.22 -0.70
N SER A 150 19.87 -2.71 -1.01
CA SER A 150 20.18 -4.14 -1.10
C SER A 150 19.87 -4.88 0.21
N GLN A 151 20.30 -4.33 1.35
CA GLN A 151 20.09 -4.93 2.67
C GLN A 151 18.61 -5.04 3.05
N SER A 152 17.83 -4.02 2.68
CA SER A 152 16.41 -3.91 3.03
C SER A 152 15.51 -4.73 2.10
N THR A 153 15.82 -4.73 0.80
CA THR A 153 15.05 -5.45 -0.23
C THR A 153 15.46 -6.91 -0.39
N LYS A 154 16.62 -7.30 0.19
CA LYS A 154 17.27 -8.61 0.01
C LYS A 154 17.59 -8.93 -1.46
N VAL A 155 17.83 -7.89 -2.26
CA VAL A 155 18.25 -7.97 -3.66
C VAL A 155 19.76 -7.74 -3.71
N PRO A 156 20.52 -8.50 -4.51
CA PRO A 156 21.95 -8.28 -4.63
C PRO A 156 22.24 -6.90 -5.25
N VAL A 157 23.36 -6.27 -4.88
CA VAL A 157 23.67 -4.86 -5.22
C VAL A 157 23.61 -4.59 -6.72
N ASN A 158 24.00 -5.57 -7.55
CA ASN A 158 23.96 -5.52 -9.01
C ASN A 158 22.53 -5.42 -9.59
N GLU A 159 21.51 -5.87 -8.87
CA GLU A 159 20.11 -5.83 -9.32
C GLU A 159 19.31 -4.66 -8.73
N VAL A 160 19.90 -3.92 -7.78
CA VAL A 160 19.26 -2.76 -7.15
C VAL A 160 18.94 -1.67 -8.17
N GLU A 161 19.86 -1.42 -9.10
CA GLU A 161 19.66 -0.41 -10.13
C GLU A 161 18.44 -0.74 -11.01
N LEU A 162 18.30 -1.99 -11.45
CA LEU A 162 17.17 -2.45 -12.24
C LEU A 162 15.84 -2.33 -11.47
N LEU A 163 15.85 -2.61 -10.17
CA LEU A 163 14.69 -2.44 -9.31
C LEU A 163 14.26 -0.97 -9.24
N VAL A 164 15.21 -0.05 -9.05
CA VAL A 164 14.97 1.39 -8.98
C VAL A 164 14.50 1.93 -10.34
N MET A 165 15.15 1.53 -11.44
CA MET A 165 14.73 1.87 -12.80
C MET A 165 13.29 1.44 -13.07
N LYS A 166 12.91 0.24 -12.61
CA LYS A 166 11.53 -0.24 -12.74
C LYS A 166 10.55 0.60 -11.92
N ALA A 167 10.92 0.99 -10.70
CA ALA A 167 10.08 1.86 -9.86
C ALA A 167 9.85 3.24 -10.50
N LEU A 168 10.90 3.82 -11.11
CA LEU A 168 10.83 5.08 -11.86
C LEU A 168 9.97 4.94 -13.12
N SER A 169 10.14 3.85 -13.87
CA SER A 169 9.40 3.59 -15.12
C SER A 169 7.89 3.42 -14.90
N VAL A 170 7.49 2.79 -13.80
CA VAL A 170 6.08 2.63 -13.42
C VAL A 170 5.50 3.94 -12.85
N GLY A 171 6.35 4.89 -12.45
CA GLY A 171 5.94 6.15 -11.85
C GLY A 171 5.62 6.06 -10.35
N LEU A 172 6.08 5.01 -9.67
CA LEU A 172 5.95 4.86 -8.21
C LEU A 172 6.85 5.87 -7.47
N LEU A 173 7.99 6.19 -8.08
CA LEU A 173 9.01 7.09 -7.58
C LEU A 173 9.41 8.07 -8.67
N ARG A 174 9.94 9.23 -8.26
CA ARG A 174 10.68 10.13 -9.15
C ARG A 174 12.00 10.48 -8.48
N GLY A 175 13.06 10.59 -9.26
CA GLY A 175 14.40 10.80 -8.76
C GLY A 175 15.47 10.59 -9.82
N ASN A 176 16.72 10.74 -9.40
CA ASN A 176 17.91 10.52 -10.21
C ASN A 176 18.77 9.42 -9.59
N ILE A 177 19.43 8.63 -10.43
CA ILE A 177 20.37 7.59 -10.02
C ILE A 177 21.78 8.11 -10.29
N ASP A 178 22.64 8.05 -9.28
CA ASP A 178 24.08 8.29 -9.40
C ASP A 178 24.80 6.95 -9.23
N GLU A 179 25.20 6.36 -10.35
CA GLU A 179 25.87 5.08 -10.38
C GLU A 179 27.32 5.17 -9.88
N VAL A 180 28.02 6.28 -10.11
CA VAL A 180 29.43 6.44 -9.70
C VAL A 180 29.54 6.43 -8.18
N ASP A 181 28.66 7.17 -7.52
CA ASP A 181 28.58 7.25 -6.07
C ASP A 181 27.71 6.15 -5.43
N GLN A 182 27.06 5.30 -6.24
CA GLN A 182 26.14 4.24 -5.81
C GLN A 182 25.00 4.78 -4.92
N LYS A 183 24.41 5.91 -5.32
CA LYS A 183 23.35 6.62 -4.59
C LYS A 183 22.15 6.87 -5.49
N VAL A 184 20.97 6.90 -4.87
CA VAL A 184 19.72 7.30 -5.51
C VAL A 184 19.15 8.49 -4.77
N GLN A 185 18.92 9.58 -5.50
CA GLN A 185 18.26 10.76 -4.98
C GLN A 185 16.79 10.74 -5.36
N MET A 186 15.92 10.59 -4.38
CA MET A 186 14.47 10.52 -4.59
C MET A 186 13.83 11.89 -4.35
N THR A 187 13.08 12.38 -5.32
CA THR A 187 12.37 13.67 -5.23
C THR A 187 10.92 13.47 -4.81
N TRP A 188 10.28 12.40 -5.27
CA TRP A 188 8.85 12.17 -5.04
C TRP A 188 8.52 10.68 -4.92
N VAL A 189 7.49 10.39 -4.13
CA VAL A 189 6.92 9.04 -3.92
C VAL A 189 5.42 9.11 -4.13
N GLN A 190 4.85 8.10 -4.76
CA GLN A 190 3.41 7.99 -4.94
C GLN A 190 2.67 7.92 -3.59
N PRO A 191 1.66 8.76 -3.35
CA PRO A 191 0.80 8.67 -2.17
C PRO A 191 0.12 7.31 -2.09
N ARG A 192 0.00 6.79 -0.87
CA ARG A 192 -0.61 5.49 -0.59
C ARG A 192 -1.35 5.50 0.74
N VAL A 193 -2.11 4.44 0.99
CA VAL A 193 -2.76 4.22 2.29
C VAL A 193 -1.68 3.98 3.35
N LEU A 194 -1.86 4.61 4.52
CA LEU A 194 -0.91 4.56 5.61
C LEU A 194 -1.49 3.83 6.82
N ASP A 195 -0.62 3.10 7.52
CA ASP A 195 -0.94 2.51 8.81
C ASP A 195 -0.86 3.57 9.93
N LEU A 196 -1.56 3.33 11.05
CA LEU A 196 -1.54 4.22 12.21
C LEU A 196 -0.12 4.61 12.69
N PRO A 197 0.88 3.70 12.73
CA PRO A 197 2.25 4.07 13.09
C PRO A 197 2.90 5.05 12.10
N GLN A 198 2.61 4.93 10.81
CA GLN A 198 3.14 5.84 9.78
C GLN A 198 2.52 7.23 9.92
N ILE A 199 1.22 7.31 10.23
CA ILE A 199 0.53 8.58 10.51
C ILE A 199 1.12 9.25 11.75
N LYS A 200 1.44 8.49 12.80
CA LYS A 200 2.13 9.00 13.98
C LYS A 200 3.48 9.63 13.61
N GLY A 201 4.27 8.96 12.77
CA GLY A 201 5.54 9.52 12.26
C GLY A 201 5.36 10.80 11.44
N MET A 202 4.27 10.92 10.67
CA MET A 202 3.94 12.18 9.97
C MET A 202 3.62 13.31 10.93
N LYS A 203 2.85 13.02 11.99
CA LYS A 203 2.54 13.99 13.04
C LYS A 203 3.81 14.55 13.67
N GLU A 204 4.72 13.68 14.09
CA GLU A 204 5.99 14.07 14.72
C GLU A 204 6.82 15.00 13.82
N ARG A 205 6.83 14.75 12.50
CA ARG A 205 7.51 15.63 11.53
C ARG A 205 6.84 16.98 11.37
N LEU A 206 5.52 17.00 11.37
CA LEU A 206 4.76 18.24 11.27
C LEU A 206 4.94 19.09 12.54
N ASP A 207 5.00 18.45 13.71
CA ASP A 207 5.30 19.10 14.98
C ASP A 207 6.71 19.71 14.96
N PHE A 208 7.72 18.97 14.46
CA PHE A 208 9.09 19.50 14.28
C PHE A 208 9.13 20.72 13.35
N TRP A 209 8.48 20.62 12.19
CA TRP A 209 8.41 21.74 11.24
C TRP A 209 7.69 22.96 11.81
N CYS A 210 6.62 22.77 12.59
CA CYS A 210 5.96 23.85 13.31
C CYS A 210 6.89 24.52 14.33
N GLY A 211 7.75 23.74 14.98
CA GLY A 211 8.84 24.24 15.83
C GLY A 211 9.80 25.15 15.07
N ASP A 212 10.33 24.68 13.93
CA ASP A 212 11.26 25.46 13.10
C ASP A 212 10.66 26.80 12.63
N VAL A 213 9.40 26.78 12.19
CA VAL A 213 8.70 28.00 11.75
C VAL A 213 8.52 28.99 12.91
N LYS A 214 8.19 28.51 14.12
CA LYS A 214 8.08 29.36 15.30
C LYS A 214 9.42 29.96 15.70
N SER A 215 10.49 29.17 15.68
CA SER A 215 11.85 29.66 15.97
C SER A 215 12.28 30.74 14.97
N MET A 216 11.96 30.56 13.68
CA MET A 216 12.22 31.56 12.65
C MET A 216 11.39 32.84 12.88
N ALA A 217 10.12 32.71 13.23
CA ALA A 217 9.26 33.86 13.52
C ALA A 217 9.81 34.72 14.67
N VAL A 218 10.23 34.10 15.77
CA VAL A 218 10.84 34.80 16.92
C VAL A 218 12.13 35.51 16.52
N LEU A 219 12.96 34.89 15.68
CA LEU A 219 14.20 35.49 15.19
C LEU A 219 13.93 36.74 14.35
N VAL A 220 12.94 36.67 13.46
CA VAL A 220 12.52 37.81 12.63
C VAL A 220 11.91 38.92 13.48
N GLU A 221 11.06 38.61 14.46
CA GLU A 221 10.48 39.60 15.37
C GLU A 221 11.56 40.39 16.12
N HIS A 222 12.57 39.70 16.67
CA HIS A 222 13.66 40.36 17.39
C HIS A 222 14.53 41.23 16.48
N GLN A 223 14.85 40.78 15.26
CA GLN A 223 15.69 41.54 14.34
C GLN A 223 14.94 42.68 13.64
N ALA A 224 13.65 42.50 13.38
CA ALA A 224 12.81 43.50 12.75
C ALA A 224 12.46 44.64 13.71
N GLN A 225 12.51 44.41 15.02
CA GLN A 225 12.24 45.46 16.01
C GLN A 225 13.25 46.62 15.91
N ASP A 226 14.52 46.35 15.62
CA ASP A 226 15.54 47.41 15.39
C ASP A 226 15.31 48.23 14.11
N ILE A 227 14.46 47.76 13.18
CA ILE A 227 14.18 48.41 11.89
C ILE A 227 12.80 49.09 11.88
N LEU A 228 11.83 48.51 12.59
CA LEU A 228 10.43 48.92 12.56
C LEU A 228 10.05 49.94 13.66
N THR A 229 10.88 50.10 14.70
CA THR A 229 10.74 51.16 15.73
C THR A 229 11.96 52.05 15.77
#